data_AF-A0A966UTP8-F1
#
_entry.id   AF-A0A966UTP8-F1
#
_cell.length_a   1.000
_cell.length_b   1.000
_cell.length_c   1.000
_cell.angle_alpha   90.00
_cell.angle_beta   90.00
_cell.angle_gamma   90.00
#
_symmetry.space_group_name_H-M   'P 1'
#
loop_
_entity.id
_entity.type
_entity.pdbx_description
1 polymer ?
#
loop_
_entity_poly.entity_id
_entity_poly.type
_entity_poly.pdbx_seq_one_letter_code
_entity_poly.pdbx_strand_id
1 'polypeptide(L)'
;MSWSYRVVKTVTKIPLGDIDISYSIHTVYTDENNDIVNISEHPAYPIGDDTESLKWQLERMMKSLNKPIIDYHTGEEIEENNE
;
A
#
# COMPACT_ATOMS: atom_id res chain seq x y z
N MET A 1 -5.08 -2.54 17.02
CA MET A 1 -4.21 -3.41 16.21
C MET A 1 -4.98 -4.01 15.04
N SER A 2 -4.56 -3.73 13.80
CA SER A 2 -5.25 -4.28 12.61
C SER A 2 -4.34 -4.40 11.39
N TRP A 3 -4.61 -5.38 10.53
CA TRP A 3 -4.03 -5.46 9.19
C TRP A 3 -4.98 -4.86 8.17
N SER A 4 -4.48 -4.04 7.27
CA SER A 4 -5.27 -3.46 6.19
C SER A 4 -4.48 -3.27 4.90
N TYR A 5 -5.17 -3.21 3.77
CA TYR A 5 -4.57 -2.81 2.51
C TYR A 5 -4.43 -1.29 2.44
N ARG A 6 -3.25 -0.83 2.00
CA ARG A 6 -2.91 0.58 1.79
C ARG A 6 -2.11 0.73 0.50
N VAL A 7 -2.30 1.83 -0.20
CA VAL A 7 -1.43 2.24 -1.29
C VAL A 7 -0.13 2.76 -0.69
N VAL A 8 0.98 2.26 -1.21
CA VAL A 8 2.31 2.66 -0.81
C VAL A 8 3.07 3.19 -2.02
N LYS A 9 3.69 4.35 -1.83
CA LYS A 9 4.58 4.98 -2.79
C LYS A 9 6.02 4.62 -2.47
N THR A 10 6.74 4.13 -3.47
CA THR A 10 8.17 3.87 -3.37
C THR A 10 8.90 4.74 -4.37
N VAL A 11 9.84 5.53 -3.86
CA VAL A 11 10.74 6.37 -4.66
C VAL A 11 12.12 5.72 -4.65
N THR A 12 12.60 5.27 -5.81
CA THR A 12 13.90 4.61 -5.96
C THR A 12 14.80 5.48 -6.84
N LYS A 13 16.01 5.77 -6.34
CA LYS A 13 17.02 6.47 -7.14
C LYS A 13 17.77 5.45 -8.00
N ILE A 14 17.66 5.57 -9.32
CA ILE A 14 18.38 4.71 -10.26
C ILE A 14 19.83 5.23 -10.36
N PRO A 15 20.86 4.35 -10.48
CA PRO A 15 22.27 4.74 -10.57
C PRO A 15 22.67 5.71 -11.70
N LEU A 16 21.75 6.07 -12.60
CA LEU A 16 21.94 7.01 -13.70
C LEU A 16 21.33 8.41 -13.44
N GLY A 17 20.79 8.65 -12.24
CA GLY A 17 20.23 9.94 -11.82
C GLY A 17 18.72 10.06 -12.01
N ASP A 18 18.09 9.10 -12.68
CA ASP A 18 16.63 9.04 -12.80
C ASP A 18 15.98 8.59 -11.49
N ILE A 19 14.76 9.08 -11.27
CA ILE A 19 13.91 8.69 -10.14
C ILE A 19 12.82 7.77 -10.68
N ASP A 20 12.74 6.56 -10.15
CA ASP A 20 11.63 5.66 -10.38
C ASP A 20 10.60 5.82 -9.26
N ILE A 21 9.35 6.03 -9.64
CA ILE A 21 8.23 6.16 -8.71
C ILE A 21 7.25 5.04 -9.02
N SER A 22 6.99 4.21 -8.01
CA SER A 22 5.98 3.16 -8.11
C SER A 22 4.93 3.30 -7.02
N TYR A 23 3.70 2.96 -7.37
CA TYR A 23 2.59 2.83 -6.44
C TYR A 23 2.15 1.38 -6.45
N SER A 24 2.00 0.80 -5.26
CA SER A 24 1.56 -0.57 -5.13
C SER A 24 0.77 -0.76 -3.84
N ILE A 25 -0.08 -1.79 -3.78
CA ILE A 25 -0.89 -2.06 -2.60
C ILE A 25 -0.11 -3.01 -1.70
N HIS A 26 0.12 -2.60 -0.46
CA HIS A 26 0.78 -3.42 0.56
C HIS A 26 -0.19 -3.78 1.67
N THR A 27 0.19 -4.80 2.45
CA THR A 27 -0.48 -5.12 3.72
C THR A 27 0.23 -4.35 4.82
N VAL A 28 -0.51 -3.53 5.55
CA VAL A 28 0.01 -2.61 6.58
C VAL A 28 -0.59 -2.95 7.92
N TYR A 29 0.27 -3.04 8.93
CA TYR A 29 -0.11 -3.28 10.32
C TYR A 29 -0.12 -1.97 11.09
N THR A 30 -1.23 -1.68 11.75
CA THR A 30 -1.37 -0.54 12.66
C THR A 30 -1.54 -1.00 14.10
N ASP A 31 -1.06 -0.21 15.05
CA ASP A 31 -1.21 -0.47 16.48
C ASP A 31 -2.58 -0.06 17.05
N GLU A 32 -2.66 0.26 18.33
CA GLU A 32 -3.88 0.73 19.01
C GLU A 32 -4.14 2.22 18.84
N ASN A 33 -3.11 3.01 18.51
CA ASN A 33 -3.20 4.44 18.24
C ASN A 33 -3.44 4.75 16.76
N ASN A 34 -3.54 3.70 15.92
CA ASN A 34 -3.54 3.75 14.46
C ASN A 34 -2.20 4.15 13.84
N ASP A 35 -1.11 4.07 14.60
CA ASP A 35 0.23 4.32 14.05
C ASP A 35 0.66 3.14 13.18
N ILE A 36 1.31 3.45 12.05
CA ILE A 36 1.83 2.44 11.12
C ILE A 36 3.08 1.80 11.74
N VAL A 37 2.99 0.52 12.06
CA VAL A 37 4.08 -0.23 12.70
C VAL A 37 4.84 -1.08 11.69
N ASN A 38 4.17 -1.57 10.64
CA ASN A 38 4.81 -2.45 9.67
C ASN A 38 4.14 -2.35 8.28
N ILE A 39 4.94 -2.52 7.24
CA ILE A 39 4.55 -2.57 5.83
C ILE A 39 5.14 -3.86 5.26
N SER A 40 4.34 -4.63 4.53
CA SER A 40 4.84 -5.86 3.88
C SER A 40 6.00 -5.54 2.93
N GLU A 41 7.02 -6.40 2.89
CA GLU A 41 8.18 -6.23 1.99
C GLU A 41 7.77 -6.28 0.51
N HIS A 42 6.78 -7.10 0.19
CA HIS A 42 6.24 -7.25 -1.17
C HIS A 42 4.82 -6.70 -1.28
N PRO A 43 4.42 -6.21 -2.46
CA PRO A 43 3.02 -5.88 -2.75
C PRO A 43 2.11 -7.08 -2.52
N ALA A 44 0.91 -6.80 -2.01
CA ALA A 44 -0.13 -7.79 -1.88
C ALA A 44 -0.67 -8.18 -3.27
N TYR A 45 -0.93 -9.47 -3.46
CA TYR A 45 -1.63 -10.01 -4.61
C TYR A 45 -2.98 -10.58 -4.18
N PRO A 46 -4.04 -10.48 -5.01
CA PRO A 46 -5.35 -11.01 -4.68
C PRO A 46 -5.32 -12.55 -4.72
N ILE A 47 -5.94 -13.20 -3.72
CA ILE A 47 -5.99 -14.66 -3.60
C ILE A 47 -7.41 -15.06 -3.19
N GLY A 48 -7.97 -16.09 -3.81
CA GLY A 48 -9.23 -16.69 -3.40
C GLY A 48 -9.32 -18.15 -3.84
N ASP A 49 -10.09 -18.95 -3.11
CA ASP A 49 -10.32 -20.37 -3.44
C ASP A 49 -11.27 -20.55 -4.64
N ASP A 50 -12.01 -19.49 -4.96
CA ASP A 50 -12.94 -19.38 -6.08
C ASP A 50 -12.98 -17.93 -6.62
N THR A 51 -13.69 -17.72 -7.73
CA THR A 51 -13.77 -16.41 -8.39
C THR A 51 -14.52 -15.35 -7.59
N GLU A 52 -15.46 -15.75 -6.73
CA GLU A 52 -16.23 -14.85 -5.86
C GLU A 52 -15.37 -14.37 -4.69
N SER A 53 -14.63 -15.29 -4.07
CA SER A 53 -13.62 -15.01 -3.04
C SER A 53 -12.49 -14.11 -3.57
N LEU A 54 -12.02 -14.35 -4.81
CA LEU A 54 -11.03 -13.50 -5.47
C LEU A 54 -11.58 -12.09 -5.74
N LYS A 55 -12.83 -11.99 -6.21
CA LYS A 55 -13.51 -10.70 -6.42
C LYS A 55 -13.64 -9.93 -5.11
N TRP A 56 -14.04 -10.60 -4.04
CA TRP A 56 -14.15 -9.98 -2.71
C TRP A 56 -12.80 -9.42 -2.23
N GLN A 57 -11.69 -10.13 -2.45
CA GLN A 57 -10.36 -9.61 -2.13
C GLN A 57 -10.00 -8.39 -2.97
N LEU A 58 -10.23 -8.44 -4.28
CA LEU A 58 -10.00 -7.30 -5.17
C LEU A 58 -10.78 -6.06 -4.73
N GLU A 59 -12.04 -6.20 -4.34
CA GLU A 59 -12.85 -5.10 -3.82
C GLU A 59 -12.23 -4.46 -2.56
N ARG A 60 -11.65 -5.26 -1.66
CA ARG A 60 -10.95 -4.75 -0.47
C ARG A 60 -9.65 -4.03 -0.82
N MET A 61 -8.90 -4.56 -1.77
CA MET A 61 -7.69 -3.92 -2.27
C MET A 61 -8.04 -2.59 -2.96
N MET A 62 -9.07 -2.55 -3.81
CA MET A 62 -9.52 -1.32 -4.47
C MET A 62 -9.96 -0.24 -3.48
N LYS A 63 -10.61 -0.62 -2.37
CA LYS A 63 -10.96 0.34 -1.31
C LYS A 63 -9.75 1.05 -0.70
N SER A 64 -8.55 0.50 -0.81
CA SER A 64 -7.33 1.15 -0.33
C SER A 64 -6.92 2.38 -1.15
N LEU A 65 -7.36 2.47 -2.41
CA LEU A 65 -7.11 3.62 -3.29
C LEU A 65 -7.80 4.90 -2.79
N ASN A 66 -8.80 4.78 -1.91
CA ASN A 66 -9.51 5.91 -1.31
C ASN A 66 -8.96 6.32 0.06
N LYS A 67 -7.81 5.78 0.47
CA LYS A 67 -7.15 6.09 1.74
C LYS A 67 -5.89 6.92 1.48
N PRO A 68 -5.35 7.63 2.49
CA PRO A 68 -4.07 8.31 2.35
C PRO A 68 -2.97 7.36 1.86
N ILE A 69 -2.09 7.86 1.01
CA ILE A 69 -0.95 7.10 0.50
C ILE A 69 0.11 7.05 1.60
N ILE A 70 0.85 5.94 1.70
CA ILE A 70 1.97 5.82 2.63
C ILE A 70 3.28 5.93 1.85
N ASP A 71 4.25 6.68 2.34
CA ASP A 71 5.62 6.62 1.82
C ASP A 71 6.35 5.40 2.40
N TYR A 72 6.89 4.54 1.54
CA TYR A 72 7.48 3.26 1.95
C TYR A 72 8.67 3.43 2.91
N HIS A 73 9.46 4.50 2.73
CA HIS A 73 10.71 4.69 3.47
C HIS A 73 10.49 5.30 4.84
N THR A 74 9.48 6.17 4.97
CA THR A 74 9.17 6.88 6.22
C THR A 74 8.05 6.20 7.02
N GLY A 75 7.14 5.49 6.36
CA GLY A 75 5.94 4.95 6.99
C GLY A 75 4.88 6.02 7.29
N GLU A 76 5.07 7.25 6.81
CA GLU A 76 4.14 8.36 7.03
C GLU A 76 3.09 8.45 5.92
N GLU A 77 1.91 8.95 6.28
CA GLU A 77 0.86 9.25 5.31
C GLU A 77 1.19 10.54 4.53
N ILE A 78 0.99 10.52 3.22
CA ILE A 78 1.24 11.63 2.31
C ILE A 78 -0.01 11.92 1.47
N GLU A 79 -0.20 13.19 1.10
CA GLU A 79 -1.23 13.60 0.17
C GLU A 79 -0.80 13.36 -1.29
N GLU A 80 -1.73 12.88 -2.11
CA GLU A 80 -1.54 12.80 -3.55
C GLU A 80 -1.70 14.21 -4.14
N ASN A 81 -0.58 14.87 -4.41
CA ASN A 81 -0.60 16.11 -5.19
C ASN A 81 -0.92 15.77 -6.65
N ASN A 82 -2.21 15.80 -6.99
CA ASN A 82 -2.68 15.79 -8.37
C ASN A 82 -2.45 17.20 -8.96
N GLU A 83 -1.26 17.46 -9.50
CA GLU A 83 -1.02 18.62 -10.39
C GLU A 83 -1.64 18.40 -11.78
#